data_AF-A0A3D2WCV2-F1
#
_entry.id   AF-A0A3D2WCV2-F1
#
_cell.length_a   1.000
_cell.length_b   1.000
_cell.length_c   1.000
_cell.angle_alpha   90.00
_cell.angle_beta   90.00
_cell.angle_gamma   90.00
#
_symmetry.space_group_name_H-M   'P 1'
#
loop_
_entity.id
_entity.type
_entity.pdbx_description
1 polymer ?
#
loop_
_entity_poly.entity_id
_entity_poly.type
_entity_poly.pdbx_seq_one_letter_code
_entity_poly.pdbx_strand_id
1 'polypeptide(L)' 'MYEHRTYVEARRRFPREGRKIRTGKGLERVVTIDIWNDTVLLRDDEGTRRTLTLEQLEIEVAQ' A
#
# COMPACT_ATOMS: atom_id res chain seq x y z
N MET A 1 24.76 2.70 11.55
CA MET A 1 23.35 2.70 12.02
C MET A 1 22.64 3.92 11.41
N TYR A 2 22.36 3.90 10.11
CA TYR A 2 21.78 5.04 9.37
C TYR A 2 20.50 4.67 8.58
N GLU A 3 20.04 3.43 8.66
CA GLU A 3 18.82 2.98 7.96
C GLU A 3 17.54 3.28 8.73
N HIS A 4 17.62 3.54 10.04
CA HIS A 4 16.41 3.63 10.87
C HIS A 4 15.55 4.86 10.56
N ARG A 5 16.15 6.05 10.35
CA ARG A 5 15.37 7.26 10.02
C ARG A 5 14.74 7.18 8.65
N THR A 6 15.50 6.78 7.63
CA THR A 6 15.00 6.65 6.25
C THR A 6 13.88 5.62 6.16
N TYR A 7 14.02 4.49 6.85
CA TYR A 7 12.97 3.46 6.91
C TYR A 7 11.69 3.97 7.60
N VAL A 8 11.81 4.66 8.74
CA VAL A 8 10.65 5.18 9.49
C VAL A 8 9.89 6.22 8.66
N GLU A 9 10.60 7.14 8.01
CA GLU A 9 9.98 8.15 7.15
C GLU A 9 9.32 7.51 5.92
N ALA A 10 9.99 6.56 5.27
CA ALA A 10 9.40 5.85 4.14
C ALA A 10 8.15 5.06 4.57
N ARG A 11 8.20 4.32 5.70
CA ARG A 11 7.09 3.53 6.25
C ARG A 11 5.84 4.36 6.56
N ARG A 12 6.02 5.63 6.97
CA ARG A 12 4.90 6.55 7.27
C ARG A 12 4.03 6.84 6.05
N ARG A 13 4.60 6.79 4.84
CA ARG A 13 3.88 7.02 3.59
C ARG A 13 2.97 5.85 3.22
N PHE A 14 3.31 4.63 3.64
CA PHE A 14 2.53 3.43 3.29
C PHE A 14 1.34 3.20 4.22
N PRO A 15 0.23 2.66 3.71
CA PRO A 15 -0.82 2.15 4.56
C PRO A 15 -0.32 0.98 5.45
N ARG A 16 -1.08 0.67 6.50
CA ARG A 16 -0.75 -0.47 7.37
C ARG A 16 -1.20 -1.77 6.71
N GLU A 17 -0.38 -2.81 6.81
CA GLU A 17 -0.79 -4.16 6.42
C GLU A 17 -2.02 -4.58 7.23
N GLY A 18 -2.93 -5.31 6.59
CA GLY A 18 -4.22 -5.68 7.14
C GLY A 18 -5.29 -4.59 7.07
N ARG A 19 -4.94 -3.32 6.80
CA ARG A 19 -5.93 -2.23 6.65
C ARG A 19 -6.80 -2.48 5.42
N LYS A 20 -8.10 -2.26 5.55
CA LYS A 20 -9.01 -2.14 4.40
C LYS A 20 -9.05 -0.68 3.92
N ILE A 21 -8.89 -0.48 2.63
CA ILE A 21 -8.90 0.84 1.98
C ILE A 21 -9.82 0.78 0.76
N ARG A 22 -10.51 1.89 0.48
CA ARG A 22 -11.35 2.02 -0.71
C ARG A 22 -10.47 2.55 -1.84
N THR A 23 -10.54 1.89 -2.99
CA THR A 23 -9.72 2.13 -4.17
C THR A 23 -10.61 2.21 -5.42
N GLY A 24 -10.01 2.37 -6.59
CA GLY A 24 -10.74 2.40 -7.86
C GLY A 24 -11.47 1.08 -8.20
N LYS A 25 -11.09 -0.03 -7.57
CA LYS A 25 -11.73 -1.35 -7.72
C LYS A 25 -12.72 -1.69 -6.60
N GLY A 26 -12.92 -0.81 -5.63
CA GLY A 26 -13.80 -1.04 -4.48
C GLY A 26 -13.03 -1.18 -3.18
N LEU A 27 -13.51 -2.01 -2.26
CA LEU A 27 -12.87 -2.18 -0.95
C LEU A 27 -11.82 -3.28 -1.01
N GLU A 28 -10.56 -2.93 -0.77
CA GLU A 28 -9.44 -3.87 -0.81
C GLU A 28 -8.68 -3.87 0.51
N ARG A 29 -8.01 -4.98 0.81
CA ARG A 29 -7.15 -5.15 1.98
C ARG A 29 -5.69 -5.05 1.57
N VAL A 30 -4.92 -4.25 2.31
CA VAL A 30 -3.46 -4.23 2.21
C VAL A 30 -2.93 -5.56 2.74
N VAL A 31 -2.28 -6.32 1.87
CA VAL A 31 -1.67 -7.61 2.23
C VAL A 31 -0.23 -7.40 2.64
N THR A 32 0.54 -6.71 1.81
CA THR A 32 1.98 -6.46 2.02
C THR A 32 2.38 -5.11 1.46
N ILE A 33 3.40 -4.49 2.05
CA ILE A 33 4.04 -3.29 1.51
C ILE A 33 5.50 -3.59 1.19
N ASP A 34 5.97 -3.05 0.07
CA ASP A 34 7.38 -3.09 -0.30
C ASP A 34 7.91 -1.66 -0.37
N ILE A 35 8.67 -1.29 0.66
CA ILE A 35 9.22 0.05 0.84
C ILE A 35 10.39 0.30 -0.13
N TRP A 36 11.08 -0.75 -0.56
CA TRP A 36 12.22 -0.62 -1.47
C TRP A 36 11.77 -0.37 -2.90
N ASN A 37 10.65 -0.97 -3.29
CA ASN A 37 10.07 -0.82 -4.63
C ASN A 37 8.93 0.20 -4.69
N ASP A 38 8.60 0.87 -3.58
CA ASP A 38 7.43 1.74 -3.45
C ASP A 38 6.14 1.10 -3.98
N THR A 39 5.87 -0.15 -3.60
CA THR A 39 4.66 -0.88 -4.02
C THR A 39 3.83 -1.41 -2.85
N VAL A 40 2.55 -1.65 -3.13
CA VAL A 40 1.56 -2.17 -2.20
C VAL A 40 0.82 -3.33 -2.86
N LEU A 41 0.83 -4.48 -2.21
CA LEU A 41 0.02 -5.63 -2.58
C LEU A 41 -1.36 -5.52 -1.93
N LEU A 42 -2.40 -5.49 -2.76
CA LEU A 42 -3.80 -5.43 -2.36
C LEU A 42 -4.49 -6.76 -2.67
N ARG A 43 -5.55 -7.03 -1.90
CA ARG A 43 -6.47 -8.14 -2.15
C ARG A 43 -7.91 -7.69 -1.96
N ASP A 44 -8.76 -7.96 -2.92
CA ASP A 44 -10.20 -7.70 -2.80
C ASP A 44 -10.92 -8.77 -1.94
N ASP A 45 -12.23 -8.66 -1.90
CA ASP A 45 -13.15 -9.60 -1.23
C ASP A 45 -13.18 -10.98 -1.91
N GLU A 46 -13.11 -11.02 -3.24
CA GLU A 46 -13.11 -12.24 -4.04
C GLU A 46 -11.76 -13.01 -3.97
N GLY A 47 -10.74 -12.39 -3.39
CA GLY A 47 -9.42 -12.96 -3.18
C GLY A 47 -8.43 -12.65 -4.30
N THR A 48 -8.82 -11.89 -5.31
CA THR A 48 -7.95 -11.40 -6.38
C THR A 48 -6.89 -10.49 -5.78
N ARG A 49 -5.64 -10.66 -6.23
CA ARG A 49 -4.51 -9.86 -5.78
C ARG A 49 -4.00 -8.97 -6.90
N ARG A 50 -3.65 -7.75 -6.57
CA ARG A 50 -2.95 -6.83 -7.48
C ARG A 50 -1.91 -6.01 -6.74
N THR A 51 -0.85 -5.67 -7.44
CA THR A 51 0.19 -4.78 -6.92
C THR A 51 0.04 -3.42 -7.57
N LEU A 52 0.05 -2.37 -6.76
CA LEU A 52 0.08 -0.98 -7.22
C LEU A 52 1.36 -0.31 -6.72
N THR A 53 1.86 0.69 -7.45
CA THR A 53 2.82 1.61 -6.87
C THR A 53 2.14 2.47 -5.80
N LEU A 54 2.93 3.03 -4.88
CA LEU A 54 2.40 3.93 -3.86
C LEU A 54 1.71 5.14 -4.49
N GLU A 55 2.30 5.71 -5.55
CA GLU A 55 1.72 6.81 -6.32
C GLU A 55 0.37 6.44 -6.94
N GLN A 56 0.27 5.27 -7.59
CA GLN A 56 -1.01 4.79 -8.15
C GLN A 56 -2.06 4.62 -7.05
N LEU A 57 -1.66 4.09 -5.90
CA LEU A 57 -2.56 3.93 -4.77
C LEU A 57 -3.04 5.28 -4.23
N GLU A 58 -2.16 6.27 -4.09
CA GLU A 58 -2.50 7.62 -3.66
C GLU A 58 -3.51 8.29 -4.60
N ILE A 59 -3.36 8.10 -5.91
CA ILE A 59 -4.32 8.57 -6.91
C ILE A 59 -5.68 7.88 -6.73
N GLU A 60 -5.70 6.54 -6.58
CA GLU A 60 -6.94 5.78 -6.44
C GLU A 60 -7.71 6.10 -5.16
N VAL A 61 -7.05 6.44 -4.05
CA VAL A 61 -7.71 6.77 -2.77
C VAL A 61 -8.13 8.23 -2.64
N ALA A 62 -7.61 9.12 -3.49
CA ALA A 62 -7.95 10.54 -3.51
C ALA A 62 -9.23 10.84 -4.32
N GLN A 63 -9.79 9.85 -5.01
CA GLN A 63 -11.06 9.90 -5.74
C GLN A 63 -12.25 9.54 -4.84
#